data_AF-A0A6C0HEQ9-F1
#
_entry.id   AF-A0A6C0HEQ9-F1
#
_cell.length_a   1.000
_cell.length_b   1.000
_cell.length_c   1.000
_cell.angle_alpha   90.00
_cell.angle_beta   90.00
_cell.angle_gamma   90.00
#
_symmetry.space_group_name_H-M   'P 1'
#
loop_
_entity.id
_entity.type
_entity.pdbx_description
1 polymer ?
#
loop_
_entity_poly.entity_id
_entity_poly.type
_entity_poly.pdbx_seq_one_letter_code
_entity_poly.pdbx_strand_id
1 'polypeptide(L)'
;MNVLGKTRRVRDEVDVSGEFSGLINDRADKFMSFLSTNADNAYTRPWHRLERGIRINRVRKYVSEECERSHCTEEEQQRMFDVLSKALDKKQLNSKTVVIYDTEQQKILEIKGFTSHRTADGTLQFQFSERKTGTLRRKPQAPVQLPLTKN
;
A
#
# COMPACT_ATOMS: atom_id res chain seq x y z
N MET A 1 -42.20 -23.75 -68.42
CA MET A 1 -43.24 -23.31 -67.46
C MET A 1 -42.98 -24.01 -66.12
N ASN A 2 -42.82 -23.25 -65.03
CA ASN A 2 -42.99 -23.60 -63.60
C ASN A 2 -42.18 -24.79 -63.00
N VAL A 3 -41.63 -24.78 -61.78
CA VAL A 3 -41.59 -23.85 -60.63
C VAL A 3 -40.43 -24.27 -59.71
N LEU A 4 -39.65 -23.32 -59.20
CA LEU A 4 -38.67 -23.54 -58.11
C LEU A 4 -39.41 -23.62 -56.76
N GLY A 5 -39.35 -24.76 -56.09
CA GLY A 5 -39.79 -24.91 -54.69
C GLY A 5 -38.71 -24.43 -53.72
N LYS A 6 -38.97 -23.32 -53.01
CA LYS A 6 -38.07 -22.74 -52.00
C LYS A 6 -38.55 -23.19 -50.61
N THR A 7 -37.88 -24.16 -50.01
CA THR A 7 -38.13 -24.58 -48.62
C THR A 7 -37.65 -23.49 -47.65
N ARG A 8 -38.62 -22.88 -46.97
CA ARG A 8 -38.44 -21.85 -45.93
C ARG A 8 -38.03 -22.55 -44.62
N ARG A 9 -36.80 -22.36 -44.15
CA ARG A 9 -36.38 -22.84 -42.82
C ARG A 9 -37.14 -22.03 -41.76
N VAL A 10 -37.89 -22.74 -40.91
CA VAL A 10 -38.46 -22.21 -39.68
C VAL A 10 -37.30 -21.82 -38.76
N ARG A 11 -37.35 -20.60 -38.24
CA ARG A 11 -36.38 -20.06 -37.29
C ARG A 11 -36.83 -20.57 -35.92
N ASP A 12 -36.06 -21.43 -35.29
CA ASP A 12 -36.28 -21.81 -33.89
C ASP A 12 -36.16 -20.56 -33.03
N GLU A 13 -37.23 -20.22 -32.31
CA GLU A 13 -37.20 -19.20 -31.26
C GLU A 13 -36.32 -19.71 -30.12
N VAL A 14 -35.16 -19.08 -29.94
CA VAL A 14 -34.33 -19.31 -28.77
C VAL A 14 -34.99 -18.54 -27.63
N ASP A 15 -35.55 -19.27 -26.65
CA ASP A 15 -36.07 -18.71 -25.40
C ASP A 15 -34.91 -18.13 -24.58
N VAL A 16 -34.79 -16.80 -24.55
CA VAL A 16 -33.70 -16.05 -23.88
C VAL A 16 -34.12 -15.61 -22.46
N SER A 17 -35.13 -16.22 -21.85
CA SER A 17 -35.72 -15.66 -20.63
C SER A 17 -35.27 -16.28 -19.30
N GLY A 18 -34.63 -17.47 -19.30
CA GLY A 18 -34.28 -18.19 -18.05
C GLY A 18 -32.77 -18.31 -17.74
N GLU A 19 -31.96 -18.76 -18.71
CA GLU A 19 -30.55 -19.15 -18.45
C GLU A 19 -29.59 -17.95 -18.33
N PHE A 20 -29.93 -16.82 -18.95
CA PHE A 20 -29.09 -15.62 -18.92
C PHE A 20 -29.09 -14.93 -17.54
N SER A 21 -30.22 -15.00 -16.81
CA SER A 21 -30.36 -14.38 -15.49
C SER A 21 -29.50 -15.07 -14.42
N GLY A 22 -29.43 -16.41 -14.45
CA GLY A 22 -28.57 -17.19 -13.54
C GLY A 22 -27.08 -16.92 -13.75
N LEU A 23 -26.65 -16.71 -15.00
CA LEU A 23 -25.25 -16.38 -15.34
C LEU A 23 -24.87 -14.94 -14.92
N ILE A 24 -25.81 -13.99 -14.99
CA ILE A 24 -25.59 -12.62 -14.49
C ILE A 24 -25.45 -12.62 -12.98
N ASN A 25 -26.31 -13.34 -12.26
CA ASN A 25 -26.24 -13.43 -10.80
C ASN A 25 -24.94 -14.10 -10.33
N ASP A 26 -24.54 -15.23 -10.92
CA ASP A 26 -23.27 -15.89 -10.58
C ASP A 26 -22.06 -14.98 -10.84
N ARG A 27 -22.10 -14.19 -11.92
CA ARG A 27 -21.05 -13.20 -12.21
C ARG A 27 -21.04 -12.04 -11.21
N ALA A 28 -22.21 -11.56 -10.80
CA ALA A 28 -22.35 -10.52 -9.79
C ALA A 28 -21.85 -11.00 -8.43
N ASP A 29 -22.22 -12.21 -8.01
CA ASP A 29 -21.80 -12.83 -6.76
C ASP A 29 -20.28 -13.02 -6.71
N LYS A 30 -19.68 -13.51 -7.81
CA LYS A 30 -18.23 -13.63 -7.95
C LYS A 30 -17.52 -12.27 -7.87
N PHE A 31 -18.09 -11.24 -8.48
CA PHE A 31 -17.55 -9.88 -8.41
C PHE A 31 -17.63 -9.32 -6.99
N MET A 32 -18.77 -9.48 -6.31
CA MET A 32 -18.94 -9.05 -4.92
C MET A 32 -17.98 -9.79 -3.99
N SER A 33 -17.84 -11.11 -4.13
CA SER A 33 -16.85 -11.90 -3.38
C SER A 33 -15.42 -11.40 -3.60
N PHE A 34 -15.06 -11.04 -4.83
CA PHE A 34 -13.74 -10.48 -5.15
C PHE A 34 -13.52 -9.10 -4.51
N LEU A 35 -14.54 -8.24 -4.49
CA LEU A 35 -14.48 -6.94 -3.82
C LEU A 35 -14.33 -7.10 -2.31
N SER A 36 -15.13 -7.96 -1.68
CA SER A 36 -15.05 -8.24 -0.24
C SER A 36 -13.68 -8.79 0.14
N THR A 37 -13.18 -9.79 -0.61
CA THR A 37 -11.85 -10.36 -0.37
C THR A 37 -10.75 -9.32 -0.51
N ASN A 38 -10.85 -8.40 -1.48
CA ASN A 38 -9.86 -7.33 -1.62
C ASN A 38 -9.96 -6.28 -0.51
N ALA A 39 -11.17 -5.95 -0.06
CA ALA A 39 -11.41 -5.02 1.04
C ALA A 39 -10.83 -5.55 2.36
N ASP A 40 -11.10 -6.82 2.67
CA ASP A 40 -10.60 -7.48 3.88
C ASP A 40 -9.08 -7.58 3.89
N ASN A 41 -8.49 -7.86 2.72
CA ASN A 41 -7.04 -7.94 2.54
C ASN A 41 -6.37 -6.58 2.31
N ALA A 42 -7.10 -5.46 2.37
CA ALA A 42 -6.53 -4.16 2.08
C ALA A 42 -5.51 -3.72 3.15
N TYR A 43 -5.75 -4.07 4.41
CA TYR A 43 -4.92 -3.69 5.57
C TYR A 43 -3.82 -4.70 5.92
N THR A 44 -3.94 -5.95 5.49
CA THR A 44 -2.94 -7.01 5.75
C THR A 44 -1.74 -6.93 4.80
N ARG A 45 -1.82 -6.07 3.77
CA ARG A 45 -0.73 -5.86 2.83
C ARG A 45 0.45 -5.16 3.51
N PRO A 46 1.69 -5.49 3.13
CA PRO A 46 2.86 -4.74 3.57
C PRO A 46 2.75 -3.26 3.22
N TRP A 47 3.27 -2.39 4.08
CA TRP A 47 3.18 -0.92 3.97
C TRP A 47 3.34 -0.34 2.56
N HIS A 48 4.39 -0.72 1.85
CA HIS A 48 4.70 -0.23 0.49
C HIS A 48 3.64 -0.60 -0.57
N ARG A 49 2.77 -1.58 -0.28
CA ARG A 49 1.66 -2.06 -1.12
C ARG A 49 0.29 -1.53 -0.67
N LEU A 50 0.21 -0.85 0.47
CA LEU A 50 -1.03 -0.20 0.90
C LEU A 50 -1.38 0.93 -0.05
N GLU A 51 -2.67 1.15 -0.26
CA GLU A 51 -3.16 2.30 -1.01
C GLU A 51 -2.93 3.60 -0.25
N ARG A 52 -2.84 4.74 -0.96
CA ARG A 52 -2.56 6.05 -0.34
C ARG A 52 -3.58 6.39 0.75
N GLY A 53 -4.87 6.16 0.50
CA GLY A 53 -5.94 6.42 1.48
C GLY A 53 -5.75 5.62 2.77
N ILE A 54 -5.39 4.34 2.63
CA ILE A 54 -5.11 3.45 3.77
C ILE A 54 -3.87 3.94 4.54
N ARG A 55 -2.79 4.31 3.85
CA ARG A 55 -1.59 4.84 4.51
C ARG A 55 -1.91 6.10 5.32
N ILE A 56 -2.71 7.02 4.77
CA ILE A 56 -3.14 8.24 5.48
C ILE A 56 -3.93 7.88 6.73
N ASN A 57 -4.88 6.94 6.65
CA ASN A 57 -5.63 6.49 7.82
C ASN A 57 -4.69 5.95 8.92
N ARG A 58 -3.67 5.17 8.53
CA ARG A 58 -2.70 4.61 9.47
C ARG A 58 -1.77 5.66 10.06
N VAL A 59 -1.38 6.68 9.29
CA VAL A 59 -0.65 7.85 9.80
C VAL A 59 -1.49 8.62 10.82
N ARG A 60 -2.79 8.82 10.59
CA ARG A 60 -3.68 9.49 11.58
C ARG A 60 -3.69 8.74 12.91
N LYS A 61 -3.82 7.41 12.88
CA LYS A 61 -3.78 6.58 14.11
C LYS A 61 -2.44 6.69 14.83
N TYR A 62 -1.33 6.56 14.10
CA TYR A 62 0.01 6.73 14.66
C TYR A 62 0.19 8.10 15.33
N VAL A 63 -0.31 9.16 14.69
CA VAL A 63 -0.23 10.52 15.22
C VAL A 63 -1.02 10.69 16.52
N SER A 64 -2.21 10.08 16.61
CA SER A 64 -3.00 10.07 17.84
C SER A 64 -2.24 9.40 18.98
N GLU A 65 -1.73 8.19 18.73
CA GLU A 65 -1.00 7.41 19.73
C GLU A 65 0.30 8.11 20.18
N GLU A 66 1.04 8.74 19.27
CA GLU A 66 2.23 9.52 19.62
C GLU A 66 1.91 10.79 20.39
N CYS A 67 0.80 11.45 20.06
CA CYS A 67 0.35 12.64 20.78
C CYS A 67 -0.07 12.30 22.22
N GLU A 68 -0.76 11.18 22.40
CA GLU A 68 -1.12 10.64 23.72
C GLU A 68 0.15 10.34 24.56
N ARG A 69 1.19 9.78 23.94
CA ARG A 69 2.49 9.51 24.60
C ARG A 69 3.26 10.78 24.95
N SER A 70 3.23 11.79 24.09
CA SER A 70 4.04 13.02 24.22
C SER A 70 3.29 14.18 24.87
N HIS A 71 2.01 14.00 25.23
CA HIS A 71 1.11 15.04 25.71
C HIS A 71 1.11 16.29 24.81
N CYS A 72 0.87 16.07 23.52
CA CYS A 72 0.86 17.14 22.53
C CYS A 72 -0.51 17.85 22.49
N THR A 73 -0.53 19.10 22.05
CA THR A 73 -1.79 19.83 21.83
C THR A 73 -2.45 19.42 20.51
N GLU A 74 -3.74 19.71 20.34
CA GLU A 74 -4.46 19.44 19.09
C GLU A 74 -3.78 20.12 17.87
N GLU A 75 -3.25 21.33 18.06
CA GLU A 75 -2.48 22.02 17.03
C GLU A 75 -1.19 21.28 16.68
N GLU A 76 -0.45 20.78 17.68
CA GLU A 76 0.77 20.00 17.48
C GLU A 76 0.48 18.67 16.80
N GLN A 77 -0.63 18.03 17.16
CA GLN A 77 -1.11 16.81 16.52
C GLN A 77 -1.38 17.03 15.04
N GLN A 78 -2.08 18.12 14.69
CA GLN A 78 -2.36 18.48 13.30
C GLN A 78 -1.07 18.81 12.55
N ARG A 79 -0.14 19.56 13.16
CA ARG A 79 1.19 19.83 12.57
C ARG A 79 1.97 18.54 12.31
N MET A 80 1.93 17.57 13.23
CA MET A 80 2.58 16.27 13.07
C MET A 80 1.97 15.51 11.89
N PHE A 81 0.64 15.46 11.81
CA PHE A 81 -0.07 14.83 10.70
C PHE A 81 0.27 15.47 9.35
N ASP A 82 0.35 16.80 9.28
CA ASP A 82 0.68 17.51 8.06
C ASP A 82 2.11 17.23 7.58
N VAL A 83 3.07 17.16 8.51
CA VAL A 83 4.46 16.82 8.21
C VAL A 83 4.57 15.39 7.66
N LEU A 84 3.93 14.42 8.31
CA LEU A 84 3.93 13.02 7.85
C LEU A 84 3.16 12.84 6.52
N SER A 85 2.06 13.56 6.33
CA SER A 85 1.28 13.54 5.08
C SER A 85 2.08 14.12 3.91
N LYS A 86 2.76 15.25 4.12
CA LYS A 86 3.68 15.82 3.13
C LYS A 86 4.83 14.85 2.82
N ALA A 87 5.34 14.10 3.80
CA ALA A 87 6.38 13.10 3.59
C ALA A 87 5.88 11.87 2.81
N LEU A 88 4.62 11.45 3.00
CA LEU A 88 3.96 10.44 2.16
C LEU A 88 3.91 10.90 0.70
N ASP A 89 3.47 12.14 0.46
CA ASP A 89 3.32 12.69 -0.89
C ASP A 89 4.67 12.87 -1.60
N LYS A 90 5.72 13.23 -0.84
CA LYS A 90 7.12 13.27 -1.31
C LYS A 90 7.76 11.88 -1.48
N LYS A 91 7.00 10.79 -1.28
CA LYS A 91 7.47 9.40 -1.37
C LYS A 91 8.57 9.03 -0.36
N GLN A 92 8.81 9.85 0.66
CA GLN A 92 9.85 9.60 1.68
C GLN A 92 9.48 8.41 2.56
N LEU A 93 8.19 8.19 2.76
CA LEU A 93 7.65 7.10 3.56
C LEU A 93 7.33 5.84 2.73
N ASN A 94 7.74 5.72 1.46
CA ASN A 94 7.31 4.57 0.63
C ASN A 94 8.03 3.25 0.91
N SER A 95 9.15 3.28 1.62
CA SER A 95 9.98 2.08 1.84
C SER A 95 9.58 1.34 3.11
N LYS A 96 9.59 0.00 3.04
CA LYS A 96 9.50 -0.91 4.20
C LYS A 96 10.64 -0.71 5.21
N THR A 97 11.74 -0.09 4.81
CA THR A 97 12.86 0.23 5.69
C THR A 97 12.71 1.58 6.39
N VAL A 98 11.80 2.43 5.93
CA VAL A 98 11.51 3.73 6.55
C VAL A 98 10.37 3.57 7.55
N VAL A 99 9.30 2.89 7.15
CA VAL A 99 8.12 2.69 8.00
C VAL A 99 8.08 1.24 8.44
N ILE A 100 8.23 1.01 9.74
CA ILE A 100 8.04 -0.29 10.35
C ILE A 100 6.55 -0.44 10.62
N TYR A 101 5.90 -1.31 9.85
CA TYR A 101 4.47 -1.55 9.89
C TYR A 101 4.19 -2.97 10.33
N ASP A 102 3.35 -3.12 11.34
CA ASP A 102 2.82 -4.40 11.79
C ASP A 102 1.56 -4.72 10.99
N THR A 103 1.62 -5.79 10.20
CA THR A 103 0.49 -6.25 9.39
C THR A 103 -0.56 -7.00 10.19
N GLU A 104 -0.19 -7.57 11.35
CA GLU A 104 -1.12 -8.31 12.22
C GLU A 104 -1.95 -7.32 13.03
N GLN A 105 -1.28 -6.36 13.68
CA GLN A 105 -1.95 -5.30 14.44
C GLN A 105 -2.43 -4.14 13.55
N GLN A 106 -2.09 -4.18 12.26
CA GLN A 106 -2.40 -3.17 11.26
C GLN A 106 -1.99 -1.76 11.71
N LYS A 107 -0.81 -1.60 12.32
CA LYS A 107 -0.37 -0.32 12.90
C LYS A 107 1.07 0.03 12.54
N ILE A 108 1.38 1.31 12.54
CA ILE A 108 2.76 1.78 12.39
C ILE A 108 3.44 1.64 13.75
N LEU A 109 4.55 0.91 13.81
CA LEU A 109 5.36 0.76 15.01
C LEU A 109 6.38 1.89 15.13
N GLU A 110 7.02 2.25 14.03
CA GLU A 110 8.11 3.23 14.01
C GLU A 110 8.26 3.87 12.62
N ILE A 111 8.57 5.16 12.59
CA ILE A 111 8.98 5.87 11.36
C ILE A 111 10.44 6.29 11.49
N LYS A 112 11.33 5.56 10.80
CA LYS A 112 12.78 5.79 10.88
C LYS A 112 13.19 7.13 10.31
N GLY A 113 13.93 7.88 11.12
CA GLY A 113 14.40 9.21 10.79
C GLY A 113 13.36 10.30 10.99
N PHE A 114 12.18 9.99 11.52
CA PHE A 114 11.27 11.00 12.04
C PHE A 114 11.59 11.26 13.51
N THR A 115 11.76 12.53 13.88
CA THR A 115 12.07 12.92 15.26
C THR A 115 11.20 14.10 15.68
N SER A 116 10.60 13.98 16.86
CA SER A 116 9.94 15.07 17.57
C SER A 116 10.84 15.58 18.69
N HIS A 117 11.06 16.90 18.76
CA HIS A 117 11.80 17.52 19.86
C HIS A 117 11.07 18.77 20.34
N ARG A 118 11.14 19.02 21.64
CA ARG A 118 10.55 20.24 22.23
C ARG A 118 11.60 21.35 22.21
N THR A 119 11.26 22.47 21.59
CA THR A 119 12.11 23.66 21.57
C THR A 119 12.12 24.34 22.94
N ALA A 120 13.11 25.21 23.20
CA ALA A 120 13.19 26.01 24.42
C ALA A 120 11.91 26.81 24.70
N ASP A 121 11.18 27.20 23.65
CA ASP A 121 9.90 27.92 23.73
C ASP A 121 8.71 27.02 24.10
N GLY A 122 8.92 25.72 24.34
CA GLY A 122 7.87 24.77 24.70
C GLY A 122 7.10 24.18 23.51
N THR A 123 7.34 24.64 22.28
CA THR A 123 6.69 24.12 21.07
C THR A 123 7.30 22.79 20.62
N LEU A 124 6.46 21.82 20.24
CA LEU A 124 6.92 20.58 19.60
C LEU A 124 7.27 20.80 18.12
N GLN A 125 8.53 20.53 17.75
CA GLN A 125 9.00 20.55 16.37
C GLN A 125 9.18 19.13 15.83
N PHE A 126 8.86 18.97 14.54
CA PHE A 126 8.93 17.70 13.83
C PHE A 126 9.90 17.80 12.66
N GLN A 127 10.87 16.90 12.61
CA GLN A 127 11.88 16.89 11.56
C GLN A 127 12.14 15.48 11.04
N PHE A 128 12.44 15.39 9.75
CA PHE A 128 13.03 14.20 9.16
C PHE A 128 14.56 14.35 9.07
N SER A 129 15.30 13.37 9.57
CA SER A 129 16.76 13.30 9.39
C SER A 129 17.06 13.14 7.90
N GLU A 130 17.91 14.00 7.35
CA GLU A 130 18.37 13.85 5.97
C GLU A 130 19.17 12.56 5.82
N ARG A 131 18.73 11.69 4.91
CA ARG A 131 19.54 10.54 4.51
C ARG A 131 20.68 11.06 3.64
N LYS A 132 21.92 11.01 4.14
CA LYS A 132 23.10 11.16 3.28
C LYS A 132 23.02 10.09 2.19
N THR A 133 22.68 10.49 0.97
CA THR A 133 22.67 9.67 -0.24
C THR A 133 24.12 9.40 -0.67
N GLY A 134 24.91 8.79 0.21
CA GLY A 134 26.23 8.29 -0.11
C GLY A 134 26.11 6.92 -0.74
N THR A 135 26.08 6.83 -2.06
CA THR A 135 26.41 5.59 -2.76
C THR A 135 27.88 5.26 -2.50
N LEU A 136 28.17 4.58 -1.39
CA LEU A 136 29.44 3.90 -1.21
C LEU A 136 29.43 2.70 -2.16
N ARG A 137 29.98 2.92 -3.36
CA ARG A 137 30.39 1.83 -4.24
C ARG A 137 31.35 0.94 -3.44
N ARG A 138 30.91 -0.26 -3.07
CA ARG A 138 31.82 -1.30 -2.59
C ARG A 138 32.80 -1.59 -3.72
N LYS A 139 34.06 -1.18 -3.53
CA LYS A 139 35.18 -1.55 -4.41
C LYS A 139 35.27 -3.09 -4.38
N PRO A 140 35.28 -3.79 -5.52
CA PRO A 140 35.48 -5.24 -5.54
C PRO A 140 36.78 -5.58 -4.80
N GLN A 141 36.70 -6.48 -3.80
CA GLN A 141 37.91 -7.02 -3.18
C GLN A 141 38.68 -7.80 -4.23
N ALA A 142 39.98 -7.53 -4.35
CA ALA A 142 40.85 -8.29 -5.23
C ALA A 142 40.87 -9.76 -4.78
N PRO A 143 40.89 -10.72 -5.73
CA PRO A 143 40.93 -12.14 -5.38
C PRO A 143 42.19 -12.45 -4.57
N VAL A 144 41.98 -13.13 -3.43
CA VAL A 144 43.03 -13.66 -2.57
C VAL A 144 43.80 -14.71 -3.36
N GLN A 145 45.07 -14.45 -3.69
CA GLN A 145 45.94 -15.44 -4.30
C GLN A 145 46.34 -16.46 -3.22
N LEU A 146 45.91 -17.72 -3.38
CA LEU A 146 46.38 -18.85 -2.58
C LEU A 146 47.84 -19.17 -2.95
N PRO A 147 48.74 -19.42 -1.97
CA PRO A 147 50.11 -19.78 -2.27
C PRO A 147 50.21 -21.17 -2.90
N LEU A 148 50.89 -21.26 -4.04
CA LEU A 148 51.30 -22.51 -4.67
C LEU A 148 52.29 -23.24 -3.76
N THR A 149 51.88 -24.38 -3.20
CA THR A 149 52.80 -25.33 -2.59
C THR A 149 53.54 -26.07 -3.71
N LYS A 150 54.86 -25.92 -3.78
CA LYS A 150 55.73 -26.73 -4.63
C LYS A 150 55.96 -28.09 -3.96
N ASN A 151 55.72 -29.17 -4.70
CA ASN A 151 56.18 -30.53 -4.38
C ASN A 151 57.70 -30.63 -4.51
#